data_AF-A0A7S3F958-F1
#
_entry.id   AF-A0A7S3F958-F1
#
_cell.length_a   1.000
_cell.length_b   1.000
_cell.length_c   1.000
_cell.angle_alpha   90.00
_cell.angle_beta   90.00
_cell.angle_gamma   90.00
#
_symmetry.space_group_name_H-M   'P 1'
#
loop_
_entity.id
_entity.type
_entity.pdbx_description
1 polymer ?
#
loop_
_entity_poly.entity_id
_entity_poly.type
_entity_poly.pdbx_seq_one_letter_code
_entity_poly.pdbx_strand_id
1 'polypeptide(L)'
;EDEPSILNGIRVPIDKKIGMGLCGLWLGLLFLLGLINSFPSAPWGIQLMEPFYRTGSLVWGGGPVVLPLIRGEVVPKFVTKEQFLQGFAYVQAMPGPMFNFSAFLGAVYAGPGGAILAWLGLFLPGLILIYAALPFWAALQNSE
;
A
#
# COMPACT_ATOMS: atom_id res chain seq x y z
N GLU A 1 8.29 -18.28 -27.75
CA GLU A 1 7.61 -16.99 -27.59
C GLU A 1 6.50 -17.21 -26.58
N ASP A 2 6.45 -16.42 -25.51
CA ASP A 2 5.33 -16.51 -24.57
C ASP A 2 4.10 -15.95 -25.30
N GLU A 3 3.10 -16.80 -25.59
CA GLU A 3 1.84 -16.35 -26.18
C GLU A 3 1.21 -15.27 -25.30
N PRO A 4 0.67 -14.19 -25.89
CA PRO A 4 0.10 -13.10 -25.12
C PRO A 4 -1.09 -13.62 -24.31
N SER A 5 -1.04 -13.44 -22.99
CA SER A 5 -2.13 -13.89 -22.13
C SER A 5 -3.42 -13.11 -22.41
N ILE A 6 -4.53 -13.81 -22.63
CA ILE A 6 -5.83 -13.21 -22.97
C ILE A 6 -6.74 -13.24 -21.73
N LEU A 7 -7.44 -12.15 -21.43
CA LEU A 7 -8.48 -12.08 -20.40
C LEU A 7 -9.79 -11.68 -21.06
N ASN A 8 -10.80 -12.58 -21.07
CA ASN A 8 -12.12 -12.30 -21.66
C ASN A 8 -12.05 -11.72 -23.09
N GLY A 9 -11.13 -12.23 -23.93
CA GLY A 9 -10.91 -11.74 -25.31
C GLY A 9 -10.05 -10.48 -25.43
N ILE A 10 -9.61 -9.88 -24.32
CA ILE A 10 -8.70 -8.71 -24.29
C ILE A 10 -7.27 -9.19 -24.06
N ARG A 11 -6.31 -8.73 -24.88
CA ARG A 11 -4.88 -9.01 -24.65
C ARG A 11 -4.40 -8.29 -23.41
N VAL A 12 -3.84 -9.04 -22.47
CA VAL A 12 -3.14 -8.48 -21.32
C VAL A 12 -1.78 -7.98 -21.80
N PRO A 13 -1.46 -6.69 -21.63
CA PRO A 13 -0.20 -6.12 -22.12
C PRO A 13 1.02 -6.47 -21.25
N ILE A 14 0.85 -7.33 -20.25
CA ILE A 14 1.85 -7.68 -19.25
C ILE A 14 2.16 -9.17 -19.35
N ASP A 15 3.43 -9.50 -19.57
CA ASP A 15 3.89 -10.88 -19.61
C ASP A 15 4.13 -11.44 -18.20
N LYS A 16 4.13 -12.78 -18.07
CA LYS A 16 4.41 -13.48 -16.80
C LYS A 16 5.75 -13.06 -16.18
N LYS A 17 6.78 -12.80 -16.99
CA LYS A 17 8.09 -12.31 -16.53
C LYS A 17 8.00 -10.95 -15.86
N ILE A 18 7.21 -10.03 -16.43
CA ILE A 18 6.95 -8.72 -15.84
C ILE A 18 6.17 -8.88 -14.54
N GLY A 19 5.15 -9.77 -14.53
CA GLY A 19 4.42 -10.11 -13.31
C GLY A 19 5.31 -10.61 -12.17
N MET A 20 6.23 -11.55 -12.46
CA MET A 20 7.23 -12.01 -11.48
C MET A 20 8.17 -10.89 -11.03
N GLY A 21 8.59 -10.01 -11.94
CA GLY A 21 9.40 -8.84 -11.63
C GLY A 21 8.68 -7.87 -10.68
N LEU A 22 7.39 -7.63 -10.88
CA LEU A 22 6.56 -6.79 -10.01
C LEU A 22 6.37 -7.43 -8.62
N CYS A 23 6.16 -8.74 -8.54
CA CYS A 23 6.17 -9.46 -7.25
C CYS A 23 7.51 -9.28 -6.52
N GLY A 24 8.62 -9.43 -7.24
CA GLY A 24 9.96 -9.21 -6.71
C GLY A 24 10.18 -7.77 -6.24
N LEU A 25 9.67 -6.79 -7.00
CA LEU A 25 9.71 -5.37 -6.63
C LEU A 25 8.92 -5.10 -5.35
N TRP A 26 7.70 -5.63 -5.24
CA TRP A 26 6.88 -5.49 -4.03
C TRP A 26 7.59 -6.06 -2.79
N LEU A 27 8.09 -7.29 -2.86
CA LEU A 27 8.86 -7.90 -1.77
C LEU A 27 10.13 -7.09 -1.47
N GLY A 28 10.88 -6.72 -2.51
CA GLY A 28 12.12 -5.95 -2.38
C GLY A 28 11.89 -4.62 -1.68
N LEU A 29 10.84 -3.88 -2.04
CA LEU A 29 10.45 -2.64 -1.38
C LEU A 29 10.04 -2.87 0.07
N LEU A 30 9.27 -3.93 0.37
CA LEU A 30 8.85 -4.25 1.73
C LEU A 30 10.06 -4.47 2.65
N PHE A 31 11.02 -5.29 2.23
CA PHE A 31 12.22 -5.57 3.00
C PHE A 31 13.19 -4.38 3.04
N LEU A 32 13.38 -3.67 1.93
CA LEU A 32 14.29 -2.53 1.86
C LEU A 32 13.81 -1.37 2.74
N LEU A 33 12.52 -1.02 2.67
CA LEU A 33 11.95 0.03 3.51
C LEU A 33 12.01 -0.36 4.99
N GLY A 34 11.66 -1.61 5.32
CA GLY A 34 11.76 -2.11 6.70
C GLY A 34 13.20 -2.11 7.24
N LEU A 35 14.17 -2.50 6.39
CA LEU A 35 15.58 -2.47 6.74
C LEU A 35 16.08 -1.04 6.98
N ILE A 36 15.76 -0.10 6.09
CA ILE A 36 16.15 1.30 6.26
C ILE A 36 15.51 1.89 7.53
N ASN A 37 14.22 1.62 7.76
CA ASN A 37 13.50 2.12 8.94
C ASN A 37 13.96 1.50 10.27
N SER A 38 14.72 0.40 10.23
CA SER A 38 15.33 -0.20 11.43
C SER A 38 16.49 0.65 11.98
N PHE A 39 17.04 1.57 11.20
CA PHE A 39 18.07 2.51 11.65
C PHE A 39 17.43 3.78 12.21
N PRO A 40 17.79 4.24 13.43
CA PRO A 40 17.26 5.48 14.00
C PRO A 40 17.54 6.73 13.15
N SER A 41 18.57 6.68 12.30
CA SER A 41 18.96 7.75 11.37
C SER A 41 18.20 7.73 10.04
N ALA A 42 17.15 6.90 9.90
CA ALA A 42 16.36 6.83 8.68
C ALA A 42 15.78 8.21 8.31
N PRO A 43 15.71 8.57 7.02
CA PRO A 43 15.02 9.78 6.59
C PRO A 43 13.57 9.78 7.06
N TRP A 44 13.07 10.93 7.53
CA TRP A 44 11.70 11.06 8.04
C TRP A 44 10.63 10.57 7.06
N GLY A 45 10.86 10.73 5.75
CA GLY A 45 9.94 10.27 4.71
C GLY A 45 9.81 8.74 4.66
N ILE A 46 10.92 8.02 4.89
CA ILE A 46 10.90 6.55 4.97
C ILE A 46 10.26 6.11 6.28
N GLN A 47 10.56 6.80 7.38
CA GLN A 47 9.93 6.52 8.68
C GLN A 47 8.40 6.65 8.59
N LEU A 48 7.91 7.64 7.85
CA LEU A 48 6.48 7.82 7.60
C LEU A 48 5.92 6.78 6.63
N MET A 49 6.57 6.57 5.48
CA MET A 49 6.04 5.72 4.41
C MET A 49 6.04 4.22 4.75
N GLU A 50 7.07 3.73 5.46
CA GLU A 50 7.26 2.30 5.72
C GLU A 50 6.07 1.66 6.48
N PRO A 51 5.55 2.24 7.58
CA PRO A 51 4.38 1.70 8.26
C PRO A 51 3.14 1.57 7.36
N PHE A 52 2.92 2.54 6.47
CA PHE A 52 1.82 2.49 5.51
C PHE A 52 2.07 1.44 4.42
N TYR A 53 3.30 1.33 3.91
CA TYR A 53 3.67 0.31 2.92
C TYR A 53 3.56 -1.11 3.47
N ARG A 54 4.05 -1.32 4.69
CA ARG A 54 3.91 -2.60 5.40
C ARG A 54 2.45 -2.92 5.65
N THR A 55 1.65 -1.96 6.11
CA THR A 55 0.20 -2.17 6.31
C THR A 55 -0.50 -2.48 4.99
N GLY A 56 -0.24 -1.73 3.92
CA GLY A 56 -0.83 -1.97 2.60
C GLY A 56 -0.41 -3.31 1.98
N SER A 57 0.75 -3.84 2.36
CA SER A 57 1.24 -5.16 1.93
C SER A 57 0.65 -6.32 2.72
N LEU A 58 0.29 -6.09 3.98
CA LEU A 58 -0.19 -7.11 4.92
C LEU A 58 -1.71 -7.06 5.15
N VAL A 59 -2.39 -6.03 4.64
CA VAL A 59 -3.83 -5.92 4.80
C VAL A 59 -4.51 -7.09 4.08
N TRP A 60 -5.20 -7.90 4.85
CA TRP A 60 -6.07 -8.96 4.36
C TRP A 60 -7.41 -8.83 5.09
N GLY A 61 -8.49 -8.65 4.33
CA GLY A 61 -9.79 -8.22 4.86
C GLY A 61 -10.00 -6.70 4.80
N GLY A 62 -11.27 -6.27 4.89
CA GLY A 62 -11.67 -4.87 4.67
C GLY A 62 -11.09 -3.85 5.67
N GLY A 63 -11.53 -2.58 5.56
CA GLY A 63 -10.95 -1.46 6.31
C GLY A 63 -10.84 -1.56 7.84
N PRO A 64 -11.64 -2.35 8.59
CA PRO A 64 -11.47 -2.47 10.05
C PRO A 64 -10.14 -3.11 10.49
N VAL A 65 -9.52 -3.95 9.64
CA VAL A 65 -8.28 -4.68 9.98
C VAL A 65 -7.04 -3.79 9.90
N VAL A 66 -7.12 -2.72 9.10
CA VAL A 66 -6.04 -1.77 8.83
C VAL A 66 -5.80 -0.85 10.03
N LEU A 67 -6.88 -0.49 10.72
CA LEU A 67 -6.86 0.54 11.75
C LEU A 67 -5.97 0.16 12.95
N PRO A 68 -6.07 -1.07 13.50
CA PRO A 68 -5.17 -1.52 14.56
C PRO A 68 -3.70 -1.53 14.13
N LEU A 69 -3.41 -1.94 12.88
CA LEU A 69 -2.05 -2.02 12.35
C LEU A 69 -1.40 -0.64 12.23
N ILE A 70 -2.12 0.35 11.69
CA ILE A 70 -1.60 1.72 11.55
C ILE A 70 -1.54 2.43 12.90
N ARG A 71 -2.53 2.23 13.78
CA ARG A 71 -2.57 2.92 15.08
C ARG A 71 -1.33 2.64 15.92
N GLY A 72 -0.87 1.39 15.96
CA GLY A 72 0.30 0.98 16.74
C GLY A 72 1.60 1.65 16.29
N GLU A 73 1.71 2.01 15.01
CA GLU A 73 2.90 2.64 14.44
C GLU A 73 2.82 4.18 14.43
N VAL A 74 1.63 4.72 14.15
CA VAL A 74 1.48 6.14 13.86
C VAL A 74 1.25 6.99 15.11
N VAL A 75 0.50 6.49 16.09
CA VAL A 75 0.23 7.24 17.33
C VAL A 75 1.47 7.48 18.19
N PRO A 76 2.43 6.54 18.30
CA PRO A 76 3.63 6.81 19.08
C PRO A 76 4.61 7.78 18.41
N LYS A 77 4.58 7.90 17.07
CA LYS A 77 5.66 8.54 16.29
C LYS A 77 5.23 9.82 15.54
N PHE A 78 3.99 9.89 15.05
CA PHE A 78 3.60 10.89 14.05
C PHE A 78 2.39 11.74 14.45
N VAL A 79 1.44 11.21 15.24
CA VAL A 79 0.21 11.93 15.61
C VAL A 79 -0.21 11.61 17.05
N THR A 80 -0.99 12.48 17.68
CA THR A 80 -1.60 12.16 18.99
C THR A 80 -2.79 11.22 18.84
N LYS A 81 -3.19 10.57 19.94
CA LYS A 81 -4.39 9.73 19.98
C LYS A 81 -5.65 10.53 19.59
N GLU A 82 -5.74 11.78 20.03
CA GLU A 82 -6.85 12.69 19.73
C GLU A 82 -6.90 13.02 18.24
N GLN A 83 -5.75 13.37 17.63
CA GLN A 83 -5.65 13.62 16.20
C GLN A 83 -6.04 12.38 15.36
N PHE A 84 -5.61 11.19 15.80
CA PHE A 84 -5.98 9.94 15.16
C PHE A 84 -7.50 9.71 15.20
N LEU A 85 -8.13 9.90 16.37
CA LEU A 85 -9.58 9.73 16.52
C LEU A 85 -10.40 10.78 15.77
N GLN A 86 -9.94 12.04 15.74
CA GLN A 86 -10.55 13.09 14.94
C GLN A 86 -10.50 12.76 13.46
N GLY A 87 -9.33 12.35 12.96
CA GLY A 87 -9.17 11.91 11.58
C GLY A 87 -10.04 10.72 11.21
N PHE A 88 -10.16 9.75 12.12
CA PHE A 88 -11.06 8.62 11.92
C PHE A 88 -12.53 9.07 11.82
N ALA A 89 -12.96 10.00 12.68
CA ALA A 89 -14.30 10.57 12.61
C ALA A 89 -14.53 11.33 11.29
N TYR A 90 -13.54 12.10 10.82
CA TYR A 90 -13.63 12.81 9.53
C TYR A 90 -13.74 11.84 8.35
N VAL A 91 -12.90 10.79 8.30
CA VAL A 91 -12.94 9.82 7.20
C VAL A 91 -14.25 9.03 7.17
N GLN A 92 -14.83 8.72 8.33
CA GLN A 92 -16.13 8.06 8.42
C GLN A 92 -17.29 8.97 7.98
N ALA A 93 -17.13 10.28 8.05
CA ALA A 93 -18.12 11.25 7.58
C ALA A 93 -18.06 11.50 6.07
N MET A 94 -16.91 11.24 5.42
CA MET A 94 -16.72 11.45 3.99
C MET A 94 -17.06 10.19 3.19
N PRO A 95 -17.69 10.31 1.99
CA PRO A 95 -17.84 9.18 1.09
C PRO A 95 -16.46 8.79 0.54
N GLY A 96 -16.07 7.53 0.70
CA GLY A 96 -14.83 7.02 0.12
C GLY A 96 -14.24 5.80 0.83
N PRO A 97 -13.11 5.29 0.33
CA PRO A 97 -12.40 4.20 0.97
C PRO A 97 -11.79 4.67 2.30
N MET A 98 -11.96 3.88 3.37
CA MET A 98 -11.32 4.13 4.68
C MET A 98 -9.79 4.31 4.58
N PHE A 99 -9.17 3.72 3.56
CA PHE A 99 -7.74 3.85 3.27
C PHE A 99 -7.29 5.31 3.02
N ASN A 100 -8.19 6.24 2.65
CA ASN A 100 -7.87 7.66 2.55
C ASN A 100 -7.42 8.29 3.88
N PHE A 101 -7.66 7.60 5.00
CA PHE A 101 -7.15 7.98 6.31
C PHE A 101 -5.62 8.10 6.36
N SER A 102 -4.85 7.37 5.53
CA SER A 102 -3.40 7.56 5.46
C SER A 102 -3.01 8.97 5.01
N ALA A 103 -3.72 9.53 4.03
CA ALA A 103 -3.47 10.89 3.55
C ALA A 103 -3.73 11.92 4.66
N PHE A 104 -4.79 11.73 5.46
CA PHE A 104 -5.06 12.58 6.63
C PHE A 104 -3.93 12.49 7.66
N LEU A 105 -3.52 11.27 8.04
CA LEU A 105 -2.46 11.08 9.03
C LEU A 105 -1.12 11.67 8.56
N GLY A 106 -0.80 11.50 7.29
CA GLY A 106 0.36 12.12 6.66
C GLY A 106 0.28 13.65 6.64
N ALA A 107 -0.91 14.21 6.37
CA ALA A 107 -1.15 15.65 6.37
C ALA A 107 -0.93 16.27 7.75
N VAL A 108 -1.42 15.61 8.80
CA VAL A 108 -1.26 16.07 10.19
C VAL A 108 0.22 16.10 10.60
N TYR A 109 1.01 15.12 10.17
CA TYR A 109 2.42 15.02 10.54
C TYR A 109 3.33 15.98 9.75
N ALA A 110 3.20 16.00 8.42
CA ALA A 110 4.17 16.68 7.54
C ALA A 110 3.49 17.45 6.39
N GLY A 111 2.24 17.88 6.57
CA GLY A 111 1.51 18.66 5.58
C GLY A 111 1.25 17.91 4.27
N PRO A 112 1.05 18.63 3.14
CA PRO A 112 0.70 18.01 1.85
C PRO A 112 1.70 16.94 1.38
N GLY A 113 3.00 17.13 1.65
CA GLY A 113 4.03 16.15 1.33
C GLY A 113 3.87 14.84 2.13
N GLY A 114 3.58 14.95 3.43
CA GLY A 114 3.26 13.79 4.26
C GLY A 114 2.01 13.06 3.79
N ALA A 115 0.97 13.79 3.36
CA ALA A 115 -0.26 13.20 2.83
C ALA A 115 0.00 12.32 1.60
N ILE A 116 0.77 12.84 0.64
CA ILE A 116 1.13 12.10 -0.58
C ILE A 116 1.98 10.88 -0.23
N LEU A 117 2.97 11.01 0.65
CA LEU A 117 3.84 9.91 1.05
C LEU A 117 3.09 8.79 1.77
N ALA A 118 2.21 9.13 2.72
CA ALA A 118 1.41 8.16 3.45
C ALA A 118 0.37 7.46 2.54
N TRP A 119 -0.23 8.22 1.63
CA TRP A 119 -1.15 7.69 0.63
C TRP A 119 -0.44 6.72 -0.33
N LEU A 120 0.69 7.14 -0.90
CA LEU A 120 1.50 6.28 -1.76
C LEU A 120 1.98 5.04 -1.00
N GLY A 121 2.46 5.20 0.23
CA GLY A 121 2.85 4.07 1.08
C GLY A 121 1.75 3.03 1.16
N LEU A 122 0.52 3.45 1.44
CA LEU A 122 -0.60 2.53 1.61
C LEU A 122 -1.09 1.86 0.31
N PHE A 123 -1.19 2.62 -0.79
CA PHE A 123 -1.80 2.14 -2.04
C PHE A 123 -0.81 1.48 -3.01
N LEU A 124 0.47 1.87 -2.98
CA LEU A 124 1.50 1.34 -3.87
C LEU A 124 1.64 -0.19 -3.82
N PRO A 125 1.66 -0.88 -2.66
CA PRO A 125 1.80 -2.34 -2.65
C PRO A 125 0.62 -3.04 -3.32
N GLY A 126 -0.61 -2.59 -3.07
CA GLY A 126 -1.81 -3.12 -3.72
C GLY A 126 -1.80 -2.92 -5.24
N LEU A 127 -1.37 -1.73 -5.70
CA LEU A 127 -1.23 -1.44 -7.13
C LEU A 127 -0.21 -2.40 -7.78
N ILE A 128 0.97 -2.57 -7.18
CA ILE A 128 1.99 -3.49 -7.70
C ILE A 128 1.45 -4.91 -7.77
N LEU A 129 0.78 -5.39 -6.71
CA LEU A 129 0.26 -6.76 -6.64
C LEU A 129 -0.85 -7.03 -7.66
N ILE A 130 -1.74 -6.07 -7.92
CA ILE A 130 -2.79 -6.20 -8.95
C ILE A 130 -2.16 -6.45 -10.32
N TYR A 131 -1.19 -5.63 -10.72
CA TYR A 131 -0.50 -5.80 -12.01
C TYR A 131 0.38 -7.04 -12.04
N ALA A 132 0.97 -7.42 -10.89
CA ALA A 132 1.77 -8.62 -10.78
C ALA A 132 0.93 -9.91 -10.98
N ALA A 133 -0.29 -9.93 -10.45
CA ALA A 133 -1.19 -11.07 -10.53
C ALA A 133 -1.89 -11.23 -11.89
N LEU A 134 -2.08 -10.13 -12.63
CA LEU A 134 -2.82 -10.08 -13.88
C LEU A 134 -2.44 -11.16 -14.93
N PRO A 135 -1.15 -11.38 -15.30
CA PRO A 135 -0.78 -12.41 -16.27
C PRO A 135 -1.03 -13.85 -15.80
N PHE A 136 -1.01 -14.08 -14.48
CA PHE A 136 -1.29 -15.39 -13.91
C PHE A 136 -2.79 -15.68 -13.90
N TRP A 137 -3.59 -14.68 -13.54
CA TRP A 137 -5.05 -14.76 -13.61
C TRP A 137 -5.53 -15.07 -15.04
N ALA A 138 -4.92 -14.42 -16.03
CA ALA A 138 -5.17 -14.67 -17.45
C ALA A 138 -4.86 -16.11 -17.87
N ALA A 139 -3.73 -16.65 -17.42
CA ALA A 139 -3.38 -18.03 -17.72
C ALA A 139 -4.37 -19.03 -17.10
N LEU A 140 -4.90 -18.74 -15.91
CA LEU A 140 -5.89 -19.60 -15.24
C LEU A 140 -7.25 -19.59 -15.96
N GLN A 141 -7.76 -18.41 -16.34
CA GLN A 141 -9.06 -18.31 -17.02
C GLN A 141 -9.07 -18.99 -18.39
N ASN A 142 -7.96 -19.00 -19.12
CA ASN A 142 -7.87 -19.70 -20.42
C ASN A 142 -7.60 -21.20 -20.29
N SER A 143 -7.38 -21.71 -19.07
CA SER A 143 -7.17 -23.14 -18.81
C SER A 143 -8.46 -23.91 -18.51
N GLU A 144 -9.57 -23.19 -18.37
CA GLU A 144 -10.95 -23.72 -18.35
C GLU A 144 -11.56 -23.66 -19.75
#